data_AF-A0A937WHW6-F1
#
_entry.id   AF-A0A937WHW6-F1
#
_cell.length_a   1.000
_cell.length_b   1.000
_cell.length_c   1.000
_cell.angle_alpha   90.00
_cell.angle_beta   90.00
_cell.angle_gamma   90.00
#
_symmetry.space_group_name_H-M   'P 1'
#
loop_
_entity.id
_entity.type
_entity.pdbx_description
1 polymer ?
#
loop_
_entity_poly.entity_id
_entity_poly.type
_entity_poly.pdbx_seq_one_letter_code
_entity_poly.pdbx_strand_id
1 'polypeptide(L)'
;MMAAAQKNGVTLACNFQSRFFQHSHWVKKLIGTGKMGDVVIVKGYGWTIHVWDLVRWIMGEPTRIFAEWGGDKLVYKDPLLATVRFASGHLGFMQASTRFHEPGLSGKQNCLGIAQKNETCPPLWEKCSHLDICYHADDTPQTTYDELSQD
;
A
#
# COMPACT_ATOMS: atom_id res chain seq x y z
N MET A 1 -10.45 4.79 -23.58
CA MET A 1 -11.55 4.33 -22.71
C MET A 1 -12.31 5.50 -22.07
N MET A 2 -11.66 6.40 -21.32
CA MET A 2 -12.34 7.53 -20.65
C MET A 2 -13.15 8.43 -21.60
N ALA A 3 -12.54 8.92 -22.68
CA ALA A 3 -13.23 9.78 -23.65
C ALA A 3 -14.43 9.08 -24.32
N ALA A 4 -14.32 7.77 -24.58
CA ALA A 4 -15.41 6.98 -25.14
C ALA A 4 -16.55 6.80 -24.14
N ALA A 5 -16.24 6.53 -22.87
CA ALA A 5 -17.25 6.42 -21.82
C ALA A 5 -18.04 7.73 -21.63
N GLN A 6 -17.32 8.86 -21.60
CA GLN A 6 -17.92 10.20 -21.51
C GLN A 6 -18.81 10.51 -22.72
N LYS A 7 -18.32 10.27 -23.94
CA LYS A 7 -19.08 10.51 -25.19
C LYS A 7 -20.40 9.73 -25.22
N ASN A 8 -20.41 8.52 -24.67
CA ASN A 8 -21.57 7.61 -24.71
C ASN A 8 -22.41 7.64 -23.43
N GLY A 9 -22.09 8.51 -22.45
CA GLY A 9 -22.85 8.61 -21.20
C GLY A 9 -22.83 7.34 -20.34
N VAL A 10 -21.78 6.52 -20.45
CA VAL A 10 -21.65 5.26 -19.67
C VAL A 10 -20.66 5.44 -18.52
N THR A 11 -20.95 4.80 -17.39
CA THR A 11 -20.05 4.76 -16.24
C THR A 11 -18.90 3.80 -16.51
N LEU A 12 -17.67 4.30 -16.40
CA LEU A 12 -16.45 3.50 -16.49
C LEU A 12 -15.76 3.51 -15.12
N ALA A 13 -15.45 2.32 -14.60
CA ALA A 13 -14.68 2.14 -13.38
C ALA A 13 -13.62 1.04 -13.57
N CYS A 14 -12.47 1.21 -12.92
CA CYS A 14 -11.50 0.13 -12.76
C CYS A 14 -11.84 -0.63 -11.47
N ASN A 15 -11.87 -1.96 -11.52
CA ASN A 15 -12.17 -2.77 -10.35
C ASN A 15 -10.89 -2.98 -9.53
N PHE A 16 -10.79 -2.28 -8.40
CA PHE A 16 -9.75 -2.50 -7.39
C PHE A 16 -10.37 -3.14 -6.15
N GLN A 17 -10.37 -4.48 -6.12
CA GLN A 17 -11.03 -5.25 -5.06
C GLN A 17 -10.56 -4.91 -3.65
N SER A 18 -9.28 -4.54 -3.53
CA SER A 18 -8.66 -4.15 -2.25
C SER A 18 -9.37 -2.98 -1.56
N ARG A 19 -10.10 -2.13 -2.30
CA ARG A 19 -10.87 -1.02 -1.73
C ARG A 19 -12.10 -1.46 -0.96
N PHE A 20 -12.66 -2.64 -1.24
CA PHE A 20 -13.91 -3.09 -0.65
C PHE A 20 -13.74 -3.90 0.64
N PHE A 21 -12.51 -4.28 0.98
CA PHE A 21 -12.24 -5.01 2.21
C PHE A 21 -12.43 -4.13 3.45
N GLN A 22 -12.99 -4.72 4.51
CA GLN A 22 -13.27 -4.00 5.76
C GLN A 22 -12.00 -3.38 6.38
N HIS A 23 -10.87 -4.10 6.32
CA HIS A 23 -9.58 -3.63 6.82
C HIS A 23 -9.10 -2.36 6.09
N SER A 24 -9.29 -2.30 4.77
CA SER A 24 -8.94 -1.13 3.95
C SER A 24 -9.77 0.10 4.32
N HIS A 25 -11.08 -0.07 4.48
CA HIS A 25 -11.99 0.99 4.94
C HIS A 25 -11.65 1.47 6.35
N TRP A 26 -11.30 0.53 7.25
CA TRP A 26 -10.92 0.85 8.61
C TRP A 26 -9.64 1.69 8.67
N VAL A 27 -8.58 1.27 7.96
CA VAL A 27 -7.33 2.05 7.85
C VAL A 27 -7.61 3.45 7.29
N LYS A 28 -8.38 3.54 6.21
CA LYS A 28 -8.78 4.83 5.64
C LYS A 28 -9.46 5.74 6.65
N LYS A 29 -10.35 5.19 7.48
CA LYS A 29 -11.02 5.93 8.57
C LYS A 29 -10.04 6.39 9.64
N LEU A 30 -9.07 5.57 10.02
CA LEU A 30 -8.07 5.94 11.03
C LEU A 30 -7.18 7.08 10.55
N ILE A 31 -6.76 7.06 9.30
CA ILE A 31 -6.00 8.15 8.68
C ILE A 31 -6.86 9.42 8.55
N GLY A 32 -8.09 9.29 8.04
CA GLY A 32 -9.00 10.44 7.90
C GLY A 32 -9.41 11.10 9.22
N THR A 33 -9.36 10.36 10.35
CA THR A 33 -9.65 10.90 11.69
C THR A 33 -8.40 11.43 12.41
N GLY A 34 -7.21 11.34 11.79
CA GLY A 34 -5.94 11.75 12.40
C GLY A 34 -5.47 10.83 13.54
N LYS A 35 -6.16 9.72 13.81
CA LYS A 35 -5.82 8.80 14.91
C LYS A 35 -4.48 8.07 14.71
N MET A 36 -3.99 8.02 13.47
CA MET A 36 -2.67 7.47 13.13
C MET A 36 -1.52 8.47 13.30
N GLY A 37 -1.83 9.73 13.66
CA GLY A 37 -0.86 10.80 13.83
C GLY A 37 -0.49 11.52 12.52
N ASP A 38 0.41 12.50 12.64
CA ASP A 38 0.70 13.47 11.58
C ASP A 38 1.59 12.90 10.46
N VAL A 39 2.48 11.97 10.80
CA VAL A 39 3.41 11.35 9.85
C VAL A 39 3.21 9.85 9.87
N VAL A 40 2.61 9.36 8.80
CA VAL A 40 2.46 7.95 8.51
C VAL A 40 3.38 7.60 7.35
N ILE A 41 4.19 6.56 7.52
CA ILE A 41 4.99 6.00 6.43
C ILE A 41 4.25 4.79 5.88
N VAL A 42 3.88 4.89 4.61
CA VAL A 42 3.30 3.79 3.85
C VAL A 42 4.37 3.07 3.07
N LYS A 43 4.35 1.74 3.10
CA LYS A 43 5.24 0.87 2.36
C LYS A 43 4.40 0.00 1.44
N GLY A 44 4.67 0.05 0.14
CA GLY A 44 4.02 -0.81 -0.85
C GLY A 44 5.01 -1.79 -1.46
N TYR A 45 4.64 -3.07 -1.51
CA TYR A 45 5.51 -4.14 -2.03
C TYR A 45 4.81 -4.98 -3.11
N GLY A 46 5.56 -5.43 -4.13
CA GLY A 46 5.11 -6.45 -5.10
C GLY A 46 4.52 -5.88 -6.39
N TRP A 47 3.41 -6.45 -6.89
CA TRP A 47 2.70 -5.97 -8.08
C TRP A 47 1.94 -4.69 -7.74
N THR A 48 2.67 -3.58 -7.85
CA THR A 48 2.30 -2.32 -7.22
C THR A 48 0.98 -1.75 -7.69
N ILE A 49 0.34 -2.18 -8.78
CA ILE A 49 -0.95 -1.58 -9.16
C ILE A 49 -2.04 -1.80 -8.09
N HIS A 50 -2.07 -2.95 -7.43
CA HIS A 50 -3.08 -3.27 -6.41
C HIS A 50 -2.87 -2.49 -5.12
N VAL A 51 -1.60 -2.42 -4.70
CA VAL A 51 -1.20 -1.71 -3.48
C VAL A 51 -1.21 -0.21 -3.71
N TRP A 52 -0.68 0.27 -4.84
CA TRP A 52 -0.59 1.69 -5.16
C TRP A 52 -1.96 2.35 -5.26
N ASP A 53 -2.91 1.68 -5.90
CA ASP A 53 -4.27 2.15 -5.97
C ASP A 53 -4.89 2.32 -4.56
N LEU A 54 -4.65 1.34 -3.68
CA LEU A 54 -5.10 1.36 -2.30
C LEU A 54 -4.41 2.49 -1.51
N VAL A 55 -3.09 2.65 -1.67
CA VAL A 55 -2.31 3.72 -1.04
C VAL A 55 -2.83 5.09 -1.45
N ARG A 56 -3.04 5.33 -2.75
CA ARG A 56 -3.63 6.60 -3.22
C ARG A 56 -5.04 6.81 -2.69
N TRP A 57 -5.84 5.76 -2.61
CA TRP A 57 -7.21 5.86 -2.08
C TRP A 57 -7.24 6.21 -0.58
N ILE A 58 -6.27 5.71 0.18
CA ILE A 58 -6.14 5.92 1.61
C ILE A 58 -5.47 7.28 1.92
N MET A 59 -4.33 7.56 1.29
CA MET A 59 -3.48 8.71 1.59
C MET A 59 -3.81 9.97 0.79
N GLY A 60 -4.61 9.84 -0.27
CA GLY A 60 -4.97 10.93 -1.17
C GLY A 60 -4.00 11.11 -2.33
N GLU A 61 -4.06 12.27 -2.97
CA GLU A 61 -3.29 12.54 -4.18
C GLU A 61 -1.79 12.72 -3.89
N PRO A 62 -0.90 12.14 -4.73
CA PRO A 62 0.53 12.39 -4.63
C PRO A 62 0.87 13.81 -5.09
N THR A 63 1.73 14.50 -4.34
CA THR A 63 2.24 15.85 -4.65
C THR A 63 3.67 15.85 -5.16
N ARG A 64 4.46 14.82 -4.83
CA ARG A 64 5.85 14.66 -5.28
C ARG A 64 6.21 13.19 -5.36
N ILE A 65 6.86 12.77 -6.44
CA ILE A 65 7.34 11.39 -6.62
C ILE A 65 8.80 11.45 -7.05
N PHE A 66 9.64 10.63 -6.42
CA PHE A 66 11.01 10.36 -6.83
C PHE A 66 11.10 8.86 -7.02
N ALA A 67 11.49 8.42 -8.21
CA ALA A 67 11.57 7.01 -8.52
C ALA A 67 12.83 6.72 -9.31
N GLU A 68 13.42 5.56 -9.03
CA GLU A 68 14.48 4.99 -9.82
C GLU A 68 14.09 3.58 -10.24
N TRP A 69 14.43 3.24 -11.47
CA TRP A 69 14.29 1.92 -12.02
C TRP A 69 15.68 1.38 -12.28
N GLY A 70 16.05 0.31 -11.57
CA GLY A 70 17.37 -0.32 -11.66
C GLY A 70 17.46 -1.36 -12.77
N GLY A 71 16.50 -1.39 -13.68
CA GLY A 71 16.35 -2.44 -14.67
C GLY A 71 16.96 -2.19 -16.05
N ASP A 72 17.20 -3.26 -16.79
CA ASP A 72 17.26 -3.20 -18.26
C ASP A 72 15.93 -3.76 -18.81
N LYS A 73 15.53 -3.42 -20.04
CA LYS A 73 14.18 -3.68 -20.61
C LYS A 73 13.73 -5.16 -20.63
N LEU A 74 14.51 -6.07 -20.06
CA LEU A 74 14.21 -7.46 -19.93
C LEU A 74 13.45 -7.71 -18.62
N VAL A 75 12.34 -8.46 -18.72
CA VAL A 75 11.42 -8.78 -17.62
C VAL A 75 12.13 -9.30 -16.37
N TYR A 76 13.28 -9.97 -16.54
CA TYR A 76 14.00 -10.44 -15.38
C TYR A 76 14.66 -9.28 -14.61
N LYS A 77 15.18 -8.19 -15.18
CA LYS A 77 15.93 -7.19 -14.38
C LYS A 77 15.06 -5.95 -14.12
N ASP A 78 14.12 -5.95 -13.17
CA ASP A 78 13.12 -4.86 -13.08
C ASP A 78 12.83 -4.24 -11.69
N PRO A 79 13.77 -4.08 -10.75
CA PRO A 79 13.45 -3.42 -9.48
C PRO A 79 13.15 -1.93 -9.71
N LEU A 80 11.97 -1.49 -9.27
CA LEU A 80 11.58 -0.09 -9.18
C LEU A 80 11.44 0.31 -7.71
N LEU A 81 12.10 1.40 -7.36
CA LEU A 81 12.02 2.02 -6.04
C LEU A 81 11.44 3.41 -6.20
N ALA A 82 10.49 3.78 -5.34
CA ALA A 82 9.93 5.12 -5.34
C ALA A 82 9.66 5.66 -3.93
N THR A 83 9.81 6.97 -3.78
CA THR A 83 9.33 7.73 -2.63
C THR A 83 8.28 8.72 -3.08
N VAL A 84 7.25 8.89 -2.26
CA VAL A 84 6.06 9.69 -2.58
C VAL A 84 5.75 10.62 -1.42
N ARG A 85 5.44 11.88 -1.71
CA ARG A 85 4.73 12.78 -0.77
C ARG A 85 3.28 12.87 -1.19
N PHE A 86 2.37 12.82 -0.24
CA PHE A 86 0.93 12.98 -0.47
C PHE A 86 0.45 14.37 -0.05
N ALA A 87 -0.68 14.80 -0.61
CA ALA A 87 -1.34 16.05 -0.24
C ALA A 87 -1.78 16.07 1.23
N SER A 88 -1.98 14.89 1.82
CA SER A 88 -2.21 14.70 3.26
C SER A 88 -0.99 15.02 4.14
N GLY A 89 0.20 15.22 3.56
CA GLY A 89 1.45 15.43 4.31
C GLY A 89 2.21 14.13 4.63
N HIS A 90 1.58 12.97 4.41
CA HIS A 90 2.18 11.66 4.65
C HIS A 90 3.23 11.28 3.60
N LEU A 91 4.05 10.28 3.93
CA LEU A 91 5.12 9.77 3.09
C LEU A 91 4.85 8.33 2.65
N GLY A 92 5.18 8.04 1.39
CA GLY A 92 5.14 6.70 0.82
C GLY A 92 6.52 6.24 0.38
N PHE A 93 6.78 4.96 0.58
CA PHE A 93 7.87 4.20 0.01
C PHE A 93 7.26 3.05 -0.81
N MET A 94 7.76 2.83 -2.01
CA MET A 94 7.33 1.74 -2.87
C MET A 94 8.52 0.97 -3.38
N GLN A 95 8.36 -0.34 -3.36
CA GLN A 95 9.24 -1.29 -3.99
C GLN A 95 8.38 -2.18 -4.90
N ALA A 96 8.63 -2.10 -6.21
CA ALA A 96 8.03 -2.99 -7.19
C ALA A 96 9.11 -3.85 -7.83
N SER A 97 8.81 -5.11 -8.06
CA SER A 97 9.64 -6.03 -8.81
C SER A 97 8.77 -7.19 -9.27
N THR A 98 9.02 -7.74 -10.46
CA THR A 98 8.46 -9.04 -10.83
C THR A 98 9.30 -10.20 -10.27
N ARG A 99 10.54 -9.92 -9.84
CA ARG A 99 11.36 -10.88 -9.09
C ARG A 99 11.07 -10.79 -7.60
N PHE A 100 10.21 -11.69 -7.17
CA PHE A 100 9.92 -11.89 -5.76
C PHE A 100 11.05 -12.66 -5.08
N HIS A 101 11.29 -12.39 -3.79
CA HIS A 101 12.29 -13.09 -2.96
C HIS A 101 13.75 -12.95 -3.40
N GLU A 102 14.11 -11.92 -4.17
CA GLU A 102 15.52 -11.62 -4.41
C GLU A 102 16.23 -11.15 -3.13
N PRO A 103 17.50 -11.51 -2.94
CA PRO A 103 18.32 -10.93 -1.88
C PRO A 103 18.32 -9.39 -1.97
N GLY A 104 17.90 -8.73 -0.90
CA GLY A 104 17.83 -7.27 -0.80
C GLY A 104 16.46 -6.65 -1.11
N LEU A 105 15.50 -7.44 -1.60
CA LEU A 105 14.10 -7.01 -1.75
C LEU A 105 13.25 -7.59 -0.61
N SER A 106 12.22 -6.84 -0.20
CA SER A 106 11.20 -7.38 0.72
C SER A 106 10.57 -8.67 0.18
N GLY A 107 10.47 -9.69 1.03
CA GLY A 107 9.71 -10.91 0.74
C GLY A 107 8.20 -10.71 0.78
N LYS A 108 7.72 -9.56 1.28
CA LYS A 108 6.29 -9.20 1.36
C LYS A 108 5.77 -8.89 -0.05
N GLN A 109 4.63 -9.47 -0.43
CA GLN A 109 4.02 -9.28 -1.73
C GLN A 109 2.60 -8.73 -1.60
N ASN A 110 2.27 -7.74 -2.43
CA ASN A 110 0.97 -7.06 -2.43
C ASN A 110 0.59 -6.57 -1.02
N CYS A 111 1.59 -6.10 -0.27
CA CYS A 111 1.40 -5.65 1.09
C CYS A 111 1.43 -4.14 1.18
N LEU A 112 0.48 -3.60 1.94
CA LEU A 112 0.46 -2.25 2.46
C LEU A 112 0.98 -2.28 3.89
N GLY A 113 2.21 -1.82 4.09
CA GLY A 113 2.76 -1.56 5.41
C GLY A 113 2.52 -0.13 5.86
N ILE A 114 2.13 0.05 7.11
CA ILE A 114 1.87 1.35 7.73
C ILE A 114 2.69 1.42 9.01
N ALA A 115 3.61 2.38 9.06
CA ALA A 115 4.33 2.72 10.28
C ALA A 115 3.80 4.04 10.83
N GLN A 116 3.48 4.05 12.13
CA GLN A 116 2.94 5.19 12.86
C GLN A 116 3.80 5.51 14.10
N LYS A 117 3.69 6.75 14.60
CA LYS A 117 4.42 7.20 15.80
C LYS A 117 3.68 6.90 17.12
N ASN A 118 2.34 6.79 17.09
CA ASN A 118 1.53 6.70 18.31
C ASN A 118 0.94 5.31 18.52
N GLU A 119 0.99 4.84 19.77
CA GLU A 119 0.56 3.51 20.24
C GLU A 119 -0.97 3.36 20.39
N THR A 120 -1.78 4.35 19.98
CA THR A 120 -3.22 4.33 20.26
C THR A 120 -3.98 3.40 19.32
N CYS A 121 -3.87 2.13 19.64
CA CYS A 121 -4.71 1.03 19.21
C CYS A 121 -6.04 1.01 19.98
N PRO A 122 -7.20 0.80 19.33
CA PRO A 122 -8.37 0.30 20.03
C PRO A 122 -8.10 -0.98 20.84
N PRO A 123 -8.86 -1.21 21.93
CA PRO A 123 -8.52 -2.15 23.01
C PRO A 123 -8.55 -3.65 22.65
N LEU A 124 -8.71 -4.02 21.38
CA LEU A 124 -8.62 -5.41 20.92
C LEU A 124 -7.20 -5.80 20.46
N TRP A 125 -6.25 -4.87 20.41
CA TRP A 125 -4.97 -5.07 19.72
C TRP A 125 -3.83 -4.19 20.27
N GLU A 126 -3.44 -4.40 21.53
CA GLU A 126 -2.63 -3.46 22.33
C GLU A 126 -1.19 -3.13 21.85
N LYS A 127 -0.63 -3.67 20.77
CA LYS A 127 0.77 -3.34 20.38
C LYS A 127 1.04 -3.42 18.86
N CYS A 128 0.48 -2.51 18.06
CA CYS A 128 0.90 -2.37 16.66
C CYS A 128 1.61 -1.03 16.40
N SER A 129 2.95 -1.05 16.46
CA SER A 129 3.80 0.03 15.90
C SER A 129 3.85 -0.02 14.37
N HIS A 130 3.53 -1.18 13.80
CA HIS A 130 3.53 -1.47 12.37
C HIS A 130 2.29 -2.32 12.02
N LEU A 131 1.59 -1.96 10.95
CA LEU A 131 0.46 -2.72 10.41
C LEU A 131 0.75 -3.08 8.96
N ASP A 132 0.86 -4.37 8.65
CA ASP A 132 0.95 -4.87 7.28
C ASP A 132 -0.38 -5.51 6.86
N ILE A 133 -0.92 -5.05 5.73
CA ILE A 133 -2.08 -5.65 5.07
C ILE A 133 -1.59 -6.28 3.77
N CYS A 134 -1.47 -7.61 3.76
CA CYS A 134 -1.01 -8.39 2.61
C CYS A 134 -2.18 -9.06 1.88
N TYR A 135 -2.10 -9.13 0.55
CA TYR A 135 -3.09 -9.79 -0.30
C TYR A 135 -2.46 -10.92 -1.14
N HIS A 136 -2.91 -12.15 -0.96
CA HIS A 136 -2.50 -13.28 -1.79
C HIS A 136 -3.46 -13.48 -2.98
N ALA A 137 -3.02 -14.22 -3.99
CA ALA A 137 -3.79 -14.50 -5.20
C ALA A 137 -5.09 -15.31 -4.96
N ASP A 138 -5.27 -15.84 -3.75
CA ASP A 138 -6.46 -16.54 -3.28
C ASP A 138 -7.45 -15.63 -2.53
N ASP A 139 -7.22 -14.30 -2.54
CA ASP A 139 -8.07 -13.26 -1.94
C ASP A 139 -8.37 -13.43 -0.45
N THR A 140 -7.59 -14.24 0.27
CA THR A 140 -7.63 -14.27 1.74
C THR A 140 -6.67 -13.22 2.30
N PRO A 141 -7.16 -12.19 3.03
CA PRO A 141 -6.27 -11.26 3.70
C PRO A 141 -5.59 -12.00 4.86
N GLN A 142 -4.29 -12.25 4.73
CA GLN A 142 -3.46 -12.61 5.88
C GLN A 142 -2.82 -11.33 6.41
N THR A 143 -3.18 -10.94 7.62
CA THR A 143 -2.28 -10.14 8.45
C THR A 143 -1.13 -11.05 8.83
N THR A 144 0.02 -10.91 8.19
CA THR A 144 1.25 -11.56 8.68
C THR A 144 1.69 -10.83 9.94
N TYR A 145 1.23 -11.34 11.09
CA TYR A 145 1.90 -11.11 12.36
C TYR A 145 3.22 -11.86 12.29
N ASP A 146 4.30 -11.17 11.92
CA ASP A 146 5.64 -11.72 12.08
C ASP A 146 5.93 -11.81 13.60
N GLU A 147 5.89 -13.04 14.12
CA GLU A 147 6.54 -13.56 15.33
C GLU A 147 7.13 -12.50 16.31
N LEU A 148 6.31 -12.02 17.24
CA LEU A 148 6.76 -11.52 18.54
C LEU A 148 6.02 -12.23 19.68
N SER A 149 5.94 -13.57 19.56
CA SER A 149 5.68 -14.46 20.68
C SER A 149 6.81 -15.51 20.77
N GLN A 150 8.02 -15.02 21.03
CA GLN A 150 8.97 -15.76 21.85
C GLN A 150 9.40 -14.80 22.94
N ASP A 151 8.64 -14.84 24.03
CA ASP A 151 9.09 -14.79 25.43
C ASP A 151 7.87 -15.01 26.34
#